data_AF-A0A8T4X6S0-F1
#
_entry.id   AF-A0A8T4X6S0-F1
#
_cell.length_a   1.000
_cell.length_b   1.000
_cell.length_c   1.000
_cell.angle_alpha   90.00
_cell.angle_beta   90.00
_cell.angle_gamma   90.00
#
_symmetry.space_group_name_H-M   'P 1'
#
loop_
_entity.id
_entity.type
_entity.pdbx_description
1 polymer ?
#
loop_
_entity_poly.entity_id
_entity_poly.type
_entity_poly.pdbx_seq_one_letter_code
_entity_poly.pdbx_strand_id
1 'polypeptide(L)'
;MTEDSVEKSQSDNNESEMQSKSLLETVSEAKATKSRVSFEEFTDERTLISYDAFGNKQMKIKVLEVSDENPPSKWKFGDRVKVSKILVTIKHLSSQEVEEGEFDIEAIERELAEKRHYTSTNRWVPANDIKNGYVLGSRHTTLISDAAALDYIVF
;
A
#
# COMPACT_ATOMS: atom_id res chain seq x y z
N MET A 1 -25.26 -2.02 70.44
CA MET A 1 -25.23 -1.21 69.21
C MET A 1 -23.83 -1.27 68.65
N THR A 2 -23.50 -2.20 67.75
CA THR A 2 -22.32 -2.18 66.85
C THR A 2 -22.22 -3.50 66.09
N GLU A 3 -22.92 -3.66 64.95
CA GLU A 3 -22.64 -4.74 63.98
C GLU A 3 -22.99 -4.35 62.52
N ASP A 4 -22.81 -3.08 62.10
CA ASP A 4 -23.19 -2.65 60.73
C ASP A 4 -22.06 -2.06 59.88
N SER A 5 -20.80 -2.16 60.32
CA SER A 5 -19.69 -1.44 59.64
C SER A 5 -18.68 -2.32 58.91
N VAL A 6 -18.83 -3.65 58.89
CA VAL A 6 -17.78 -4.56 58.37
C VAL A 6 -18.08 -5.12 56.96
N GLU A 7 -19.34 -5.12 56.50
CA GLU A 7 -19.67 -5.76 55.20
C GLU A 7 -19.43 -4.86 53.97
N LYS A 8 -19.33 -3.53 54.14
CA LYS A 8 -19.33 -2.59 53.00
C LYS A 8 -17.97 -2.43 52.30
N SER A 9 -16.86 -2.88 52.88
CA SER A 9 -15.53 -2.76 52.27
C SER A 9 -15.09 -4.00 51.46
N GLN A 10 -15.88 -5.07 51.48
CA GLN A 10 -15.59 -6.30 50.73
C GLN A 10 -16.37 -6.38 49.39
N SER A 11 -17.46 -5.62 49.22
CA SER A 11 -18.22 -5.59 47.96
C SER A 11 -17.48 -4.86 46.84
N ASP A 12 -16.89 -3.70 47.15
CA ASP A 12 -16.41 -2.76 46.12
C ASP A 12 -15.11 -3.23 45.45
N ASN A 13 -14.25 -3.94 46.20
CA ASN A 13 -13.05 -4.55 45.64
C ASN A 13 -13.38 -5.72 44.70
N ASN A 14 -14.40 -6.52 45.04
CA ASN A 14 -14.83 -7.66 44.23
C ASN A 14 -15.48 -7.23 42.90
N GLU A 15 -16.25 -6.14 42.90
CA GLU A 15 -16.86 -5.60 41.67
C GLU A 15 -15.80 -5.08 40.68
N SER A 16 -14.77 -4.38 41.18
CA SER A 16 -13.67 -3.88 40.33
C SER A 16 -12.80 -5.01 39.76
N GLU A 17 -12.58 -6.08 40.53
CA GLU A 17 -11.94 -7.31 40.06
C GLU A 17 -12.80 -8.07 39.05
N MET A 18 -14.13 -8.12 39.25
CA MET A 18 -15.04 -8.76 38.30
C MET A 18 -15.14 -7.99 36.99
N GLN A 19 -15.12 -6.65 37.01
CA GLN A 19 -15.11 -5.84 35.79
C GLN A 19 -13.78 -5.92 35.02
N SER A 20 -12.65 -5.94 35.72
CA SER A 20 -11.35 -6.13 35.07
C SER A 20 -11.21 -7.54 34.52
N LYS A 21 -11.64 -8.58 35.24
CA LYS A 21 -11.70 -9.96 34.72
C LYS A 21 -12.63 -10.07 33.51
N SER A 22 -13.80 -9.44 33.53
CA SER A 22 -14.73 -9.42 32.40
C SER A 22 -14.13 -8.72 31.17
N LEU A 23 -13.41 -7.60 31.34
CA LEU A 23 -12.67 -6.93 30.27
C LEU A 23 -11.51 -7.78 29.75
N LEU A 24 -10.73 -8.41 30.63
CA LEU A 24 -9.64 -9.34 30.26
C LEU A 24 -10.17 -10.59 29.54
N GLU A 25 -11.33 -11.09 29.92
CA GLU A 25 -12.04 -12.22 29.32
C GLU A 25 -12.57 -11.86 27.92
N THR A 26 -13.11 -10.64 27.74
CA THR A 26 -13.49 -10.16 26.39
C THR A 26 -12.28 -9.95 25.46
N VAL A 27 -11.13 -9.53 26.01
CA VAL A 27 -9.89 -9.37 25.22
C VAL A 27 -9.25 -10.73 24.91
N SER A 28 -9.47 -11.75 25.74
CA SER A 28 -8.95 -13.11 25.52
C SER A 28 -9.86 -14.01 24.69
N GLU A 29 -11.18 -13.75 24.62
CA GLU A 29 -12.07 -14.35 23.62
C GLU A 29 -11.85 -13.79 22.19
N ALA A 30 -11.15 -12.66 22.05
CA ALA A 30 -10.63 -12.20 20.76
C ALA A 30 -9.47 -13.09 20.23
N LYS A 31 -9.02 -14.08 21.01
CA LYS A 31 -7.95 -15.01 20.66
C LYS A 31 -8.51 -16.38 20.27
N ALA A 32 -9.29 -16.46 19.18
CA ALA A 32 -9.39 -17.65 18.31
C ALA A 32 -10.52 -17.61 17.26
N THR A 33 -11.18 -16.47 16.99
CA THR A 33 -11.71 -16.31 15.63
C THR A 33 -10.49 -16.16 14.74
N LYS A 34 -10.08 -17.26 14.09
CA LYS A 34 -9.22 -17.22 12.91
C LYS A 34 -9.96 -16.35 11.89
N SER A 35 -9.83 -15.03 11.99
CA SER A 35 -10.07 -14.16 10.87
C SER A 35 -9.23 -14.74 9.75
N ARG A 36 -9.85 -14.95 8.59
CA ARG A 36 -9.20 -15.58 7.44
C ARG A 36 -8.06 -14.73 6.85
N VAL A 37 -7.76 -13.62 7.51
CA VAL A 37 -6.87 -12.54 7.10
C VAL A 37 -6.05 -12.21 8.36
N SER A 38 -4.75 -12.48 8.31
CA SER A 38 -3.81 -12.06 9.35
C SER A 38 -3.60 -10.55 9.24
N PHE A 39 -3.30 -9.89 10.37
CA PHE A 39 -3.04 -8.45 10.39
C PHE A 39 -1.88 -8.03 9.47
N GLU A 40 -0.90 -8.90 9.24
CA GLU A 40 0.21 -8.70 8.30
C GLU A 40 -0.20 -8.65 6.82
N GLU A 41 -1.37 -9.16 6.46
CA GLU A 41 -1.89 -9.10 5.09
C GLU A 41 -2.60 -7.75 4.80
N PHE A 42 -2.86 -6.94 5.83
CA PHE A 42 -3.47 -5.62 5.65
C PHE A 42 -2.43 -4.63 5.11
N THR A 43 -2.58 -4.29 3.83
CA THR A 43 -1.79 -3.25 3.20
C THR A 43 -2.45 -1.90 3.46
N ASP A 44 -1.71 -0.94 4.03
CA ASP A 44 -2.23 0.42 4.18
C ASP A 44 -2.40 1.06 2.79
N GLU A 45 -3.65 1.29 2.40
CA GLU A 45 -4.04 1.91 1.13
C GLU A 45 -3.40 3.29 0.93
N ARG A 46 -3.09 4.02 2.01
CA ARG A 46 -2.44 5.34 1.92
C ARG A 46 -1.03 5.24 1.34
N THR A 47 -0.37 4.09 1.52
CA THR A 47 0.97 3.84 0.99
C THR A 47 0.97 3.51 -0.51
N LEU A 48 -0.19 3.16 -1.06
CA LEU A 48 -0.39 2.82 -2.48
C LEU A 48 -0.86 4.02 -3.32
N ILE A 49 -1.06 5.18 -2.70
CA ILE A 49 -1.57 6.38 -3.35
C ILE A 49 -0.48 7.45 -3.33
N SER A 50 -0.30 8.14 -4.46
CA SER A 50 0.51 9.36 -4.54
C SER A 50 -0.38 10.56 -4.82
N TYR A 51 0.09 11.73 -4.41
CA TYR A 51 -0.59 13.01 -4.63
C TYR A 51 0.22 13.87 -5.60
N ASP A 52 -0.49 14.67 -6.39
CA ASP A 52 0.12 15.73 -7.18
C ASP A 52 0.69 16.84 -6.26
N ALA A 53 1.59 17.67 -6.78
CA ALA A 53 2.20 18.81 -6.11
C ALA A 53 1.16 19.76 -5.47
N PHE A 54 -0.02 19.90 -6.10
CA PHE A 54 -1.11 20.71 -5.56
C PHE A 54 -2.08 19.92 -4.65
N GLY A 55 -1.93 18.60 -4.54
CA GLY A 55 -2.80 17.73 -3.73
C GLY A 55 -4.21 17.52 -4.29
N ASN A 56 -4.49 18.03 -5.50
CA ASN A 56 -5.81 17.96 -6.13
C ASN A 56 -6.06 16.65 -6.88
N LYS A 57 -5.00 15.91 -7.20
CA LYS A 57 -5.08 14.62 -7.88
C LYS A 57 -4.44 13.53 -7.02
N GLN A 58 -5.04 12.36 -7.04
CA GLN A 58 -4.51 11.13 -6.49
C GLN A 58 -4.20 10.18 -7.63
N MET A 59 -3.09 9.45 -7.52
CA MET A 59 -2.74 8.40 -8.47
C MET A 59 -2.49 7.08 -7.75
N LYS A 60 -2.98 6.00 -8.35
CA LYS A 60 -2.74 4.62 -7.93
C LYS A 60 -2.24 3.83 -9.13
N ILE A 61 -1.21 3.03 -8.95
CA ILE A 61 -0.61 2.23 -10.03
C ILE A 61 -0.73 0.75 -9.71
N LYS A 62 -1.34 0.01 -10.63
CA LYS A 62 -1.44 -1.45 -10.59
C LYS A 62 -0.49 -2.06 -11.62
N VAL A 63 0.25 -3.08 -11.22
CA VAL A 63 1.09 -3.87 -12.11
C VAL A 63 0.22 -4.94 -12.77
N LEU A 64 0.22 -4.97 -14.10
CA LEU A 64 -0.51 -5.97 -14.89
C LEU A 64 0.41 -7.11 -15.31
N GLU A 65 1.56 -6.75 -15.89
CA GLU A 65 2.52 -7.72 -16.40
C GLU A 65 3.92 -7.40 -15.90
N VAL A 66 4.61 -8.46 -15.48
CA VAL A 66 6.02 -8.45 -15.09
C VAL A 66 6.79 -9.37 -16.03
N SER A 67 8.00 -8.97 -16.38
CA SER A 67 8.91 -9.80 -17.15
C SER A 67 9.72 -10.71 -16.23
N ASP A 68 9.90 -11.96 -16.65
CA ASP A 68 10.72 -12.96 -15.96
C ASP A 68 12.23 -12.77 -16.20
N GLU A 69 12.65 -11.64 -16.78
CA GLU A 69 14.06 -11.36 -17.04
C GLU A 69 14.85 -11.29 -15.73
N ASN A 70 15.89 -12.14 -15.62
CA ASN A 70 16.75 -12.15 -14.46
C ASN A 70 17.44 -10.77 -14.29
N PRO A 71 17.42 -10.18 -13.07
CA PRO A 71 18.10 -8.92 -12.84
C PRO A 71 19.59 -9.03 -13.19
N PRO A 72 20.17 -8.01 -13.87
CA PRO A 72 21.55 -8.06 -14.36
C PRO A 72 22.60 -8.22 -13.25
N SER A 73 22.21 -8.06 -11.98
CA SER A 73 22.99 -8.46 -10.81
C SER A 73 22.09 -8.72 -9.61
N LYS A 74 22.43 -9.73 -8.80
CA LYS A 74 21.81 -9.96 -7.49
C LYS A 74 22.03 -8.72 -6.62
N TRP A 75 21.00 -7.89 -6.49
CA TRP A 75 21.09 -6.65 -5.75
C TRP A 75 21.21 -6.96 -4.26
N LYS A 76 22.10 -6.26 -3.54
CA LYS A 76 22.36 -6.51 -2.11
C LYS A 76 21.13 -6.32 -1.21
N PHE A 77 20.16 -5.53 -1.69
CA PHE A 77 18.94 -5.18 -0.97
C PHE A 77 17.69 -5.98 -1.40
N GLY A 78 17.87 -7.14 -2.05
CA GLY A 78 16.78 -8.06 -2.39
C GLY A 78 16.45 -8.14 -3.88
N ASP A 79 15.38 -8.87 -4.20
CA ASP A 79 14.97 -9.14 -5.57
C ASP A 79 14.24 -7.94 -6.20
N ARG A 80 14.53 -7.70 -7.48
CA ARG A 80 13.87 -6.71 -8.31
C ARG A 80 13.12 -7.41 -9.41
N VAL A 81 11.92 -6.91 -9.68
CA VAL A 81 11.06 -7.38 -10.74
C VAL A 81 11.03 -6.32 -11.83
N LYS A 82 11.11 -6.76 -13.08
CA LYS A 82 11.01 -5.87 -14.23
C LYS A 82 9.55 -5.75 -14.63
N VAL A 83 9.00 -4.54 -14.57
CA VAL A 83 7.60 -4.27 -14.94
C VAL A 83 7.48 -4.03 -16.43
N SER A 84 6.55 -4.71 -17.10
CA SER A 84 6.27 -4.54 -18.52
C SER A 84 5.03 -3.69 -18.76
N LYS A 85 3.92 -3.96 -18.06
CA LYS A 85 2.66 -3.21 -18.22
C LYS A 85 2.07 -2.78 -16.89
N ILE A 86 1.52 -1.57 -16.88
CA ILE A 86 0.85 -0.98 -15.72
C ILE A 86 -0.51 -0.41 -16.10
N LEU A 87 -1.41 -0.39 -15.13
CA LEU A 87 -2.64 0.39 -15.17
C LEU A 87 -2.48 1.54 -14.17
N VAL A 88 -2.61 2.76 -14.66
CA VAL A 88 -2.58 3.97 -13.85
C VAL A 88 -3.99 4.50 -13.73
N THR A 89 -4.43 4.72 -12.49
CA THR A 89 -5.70 5.37 -12.18
C THR A 89 -5.41 6.73 -11.55
N ILE A 90 -5.85 7.80 -12.19
CA ILE A 90 -5.78 9.18 -11.67
C ILE A 90 -7.18 9.61 -11.27
N LYS A 91 -7.36 9.95 -10.00
CA LYS A 91 -8.60 10.50 -9.47
C LYS A 91 -8.44 11.98 -9.20
N HIS A 92 -9.31 12.80 -9.76
CA HIS A 92 -9.41 14.21 -9.44
C HIS A 92 -10.26 14.39 -8.17
N LEU A 93 -9.70 15.01 -7.15
CA LEU A 93 -10.38 15.18 -5.85
C LEU A 93 -11.50 16.22 -5.94
N SER A 94 -11.34 17.22 -6.82
CA SER A 94 -12.30 18.30 -7.01
C SER A 94 -13.51 17.90 -7.85
N SER A 95 -13.29 17.25 -9.02
CA SER A 95 -14.37 16.86 -9.94
C SER A 95 -14.91 15.44 -9.70
N GLN A 96 -14.23 14.64 -8.88
CA GLN A 96 -14.49 13.21 -8.69
C GLN A 96 -14.37 12.35 -9.97
N GLU A 97 -13.82 12.93 -11.04
CA GLU A 97 -13.54 12.20 -12.27
C GLU A 97 -12.36 11.22 -12.06
N VAL A 98 -12.48 10.06 -12.69
CA VAL A 98 -11.47 9.01 -12.65
C VAL A 98 -11.00 8.75 -14.07
N GLU A 99 -9.71 8.94 -14.29
CA GLU A 99 -9.02 8.63 -15.54
C GLU A 99 -8.25 7.33 -15.33
N GLU A 100 -8.43 6.38 -16.24
CA GLU A 100 -7.70 5.13 -16.24
C GLU A 100 -6.93 5.00 -17.56
N GLY A 101 -5.64 4.72 -17.45
CA GLY A 101 -4.75 4.53 -18.59
C GLY A 101 -3.92 3.28 -18.42
N GLU A 102 -4.00 2.39 -19.41
CA GLU A 102 -3.08 1.25 -19.54
C GLU A 102 -1.83 1.69 -20.29
N PHE A 103 -0.67 1.42 -19.70
CA PHE A 103 0.62 1.79 -20.27
C PHE A 103 1.50 0.56 -20.40
N ASP A 104 1.93 0.30 -21.65
CA ASP A 104 2.98 -0.65 -21.95
C ASP A 104 4.33 0.06 -21.82
N ILE A 105 4.96 -0.09 -20.66
CA ILE A 105 6.21 0.61 -20.35
C ILE A 105 7.36 0.09 -21.21
N GLU A 106 7.32 -1.17 -21.64
CA GLU A 106 8.33 -1.71 -22.55
C GLU A 106 8.28 -1.04 -23.92
N ALA A 107 7.09 -0.85 -24.48
CA ALA A 107 6.90 -0.15 -25.73
C ALA A 107 7.30 1.34 -25.61
N ILE A 108 6.89 1.99 -24.52
CA ILE A 108 7.20 3.40 -24.24
C ILE A 108 8.71 3.63 -24.09
N GLU A 109 9.43 2.74 -23.38
CA GLU A 109 10.89 2.83 -23.24
C GLU A 109 11.59 2.66 -24.59
N ARG A 110 11.12 1.74 -25.44
CA ARG A 110 11.66 1.56 -26.79
C ARG A 110 11.45 2.80 -27.65
N GLU A 111 10.27 3.39 -27.59
CA GLU A 111 9.95 4.63 -28.30
C GLU A 111 10.79 5.82 -27.79
N LEU A 112 11.00 5.91 -26.46
CA LEU A 112 11.84 6.94 -25.85
C LEU A 112 13.30 6.82 -26.30
N ALA A 113 13.83 5.59 -26.35
CA ALA A 113 15.19 5.31 -26.83
C ALA A 113 15.36 5.67 -28.31
N GLU A 114 14.31 5.48 -29.13
CA GLU A 114 14.33 5.85 -30.53
C GLU A 114 14.25 7.37 -30.74
N LYS A 115 13.28 8.04 -30.11
CA LYS A 115 13.03 9.47 -30.31
C LYS A 115 14.04 10.38 -29.61
N ARG A 116 14.46 10.00 -28.40
CA ARG A 116 15.26 10.87 -27.52
C ARG A 116 16.62 10.28 -27.15
N HIS A 117 16.94 9.07 -27.61
CA HIS A 117 18.22 8.38 -27.31
C HIS A 117 18.54 8.28 -25.81
N TYR A 118 17.49 8.28 -24.97
CA TYR A 118 17.60 8.03 -23.54
C TYR A 118 17.10 6.62 -23.24
N THR A 119 17.85 5.92 -22.38
CA THR A 119 17.43 4.63 -21.84
C THR A 119 17.15 4.79 -20.36
N SER A 120 16.00 4.33 -19.92
CA SER A 120 15.60 4.36 -18.52
C SER A 120 15.90 3.02 -17.85
N THR A 121 16.15 3.04 -16.54
CA THR A 121 16.20 1.83 -15.71
C THR A 121 14.99 1.74 -14.77
N ASN A 122 13.98 2.58 -15.01
CA ASN A 122 12.90 2.85 -14.06
C ASN A 122 11.86 1.71 -13.98
N ARG A 123 11.96 0.72 -14.89
CA ARG A 123 11.14 -0.50 -14.89
C ARG A 123 11.50 -1.50 -13.78
N TRP A 124 12.69 -1.38 -13.18
CA TRP A 124 13.13 -2.28 -12.12
C TRP A 124 12.60 -1.84 -10.76
N VAL A 125 11.55 -2.52 -10.29
CA VAL A 125 10.92 -2.23 -9.00
C VAL A 125 11.28 -3.33 -7.99
N PRO A 126 11.70 -2.99 -6.75
CA PRO A 126 11.90 -3.98 -5.71
C PRO A 126 10.60 -4.75 -5.43
N ALA A 127 10.67 -6.07 -5.26
CA ALA A 127 9.47 -6.87 -4.97
C ALA A 127 8.75 -6.41 -3.69
N ASN A 128 9.50 -5.91 -2.70
CA ASN A 128 8.96 -5.34 -1.46
C ASN A 128 8.12 -4.07 -1.65
N ASP A 129 8.36 -3.34 -2.75
CA ASP A 129 7.64 -2.11 -3.09
C ASP A 129 6.35 -2.42 -3.89
N ILE A 130 6.03 -3.70 -4.11
CA ILE A 130 4.80 -4.18 -4.74
C ILE A 130 3.98 -4.93 -3.70
N LYS A 131 2.79 -4.45 -3.40
CA LYS A 131 1.88 -5.08 -2.43
C LYS A 131 0.53 -5.33 -3.09
N ASN A 132 0.08 -6.58 -3.08
CA ASN A 132 -1.18 -7.02 -3.71
C ASN A 132 -1.32 -6.56 -5.18
N GLY A 133 -0.21 -6.52 -5.92
CA GLY A 133 -0.16 -6.07 -7.31
C GLY A 133 -0.19 -4.55 -7.51
N TYR A 134 -0.17 -3.75 -6.44
CA TYR A 134 -0.04 -2.30 -6.51
C TYR A 134 1.36 -1.85 -6.12
N VAL A 135 1.84 -0.82 -6.79
CA VAL A 135 3.14 -0.20 -6.49
C VAL A 135 2.96 0.80 -5.34
N LEU A 136 3.98 0.95 -4.49
CA LEU A 136 4.00 2.02 -3.49
C LEU A 136 4.04 3.41 -4.15
N GLY A 137 3.33 4.37 -3.55
CA GLY A 137 3.22 5.75 -4.03
C GLY A 137 4.56 6.46 -4.17
N SER A 138 5.58 6.07 -3.39
CA SER A 138 6.94 6.60 -3.47
C SER A 138 7.66 6.29 -4.79
N ARG A 139 7.21 5.28 -5.54
CA ARG A 139 7.80 4.84 -6.80
C ARG A 139 7.01 5.28 -8.03
N HIS A 140 5.81 5.85 -7.85
CA HIS A 140 4.93 6.18 -8.97
C HIS A 140 5.61 7.11 -9.97
N THR A 141 6.16 8.24 -9.51
CA THR A 141 6.82 9.23 -10.36
C THR A 141 8.02 8.66 -11.12
N THR A 142 8.77 7.74 -10.50
CA THR A 142 9.88 7.06 -11.17
C THR A 142 9.35 6.15 -12.28
N LEU A 143 8.32 5.36 -12.01
CA LEU A 143 7.78 4.39 -12.96
C LEU A 143 7.08 5.05 -14.16
N ILE A 144 6.38 6.17 -13.97
CA ILE A 144 5.69 6.89 -15.04
C ILE A 144 6.55 7.94 -15.75
N SER A 145 7.79 8.15 -15.31
CA SER A 145 8.65 9.22 -15.84
C SER A 145 8.85 9.14 -17.36
N ASP A 146 8.98 7.93 -17.91
CA ASP A 146 9.14 7.70 -19.34
C ASP A 146 7.86 8.05 -20.12
N ALA A 147 6.70 7.69 -19.56
CA ALA A 147 5.40 8.04 -20.12
C ALA A 147 5.15 9.56 -20.05
N ALA A 148 5.53 10.20 -18.93
CA ALA A 148 5.42 11.65 -18.76
C ALA A 148 6.36 12.39 -19.72
N ALA A 149 7.57 11.87 -19.96
CA ALA A 149 8.52 12.46 -20.90
C ALA A 149 8.03 12.42 -22.36
N LEU A 150 7.17 11.45 -22.72
CA LEU A 150 6.51 11.36 -24.02
C LEU A 150 5.11 12.01 -24.05
N ASP A 151 4.75 12.76 -23.00
CA ASP A 151 3.46 13.45 -22.87
C ASP A 151 2.23 12.50 -22.86
N TYR A 152 2.43 11.21 -22.54
CA TYR A 152 1.34 10.23 -22.44
C TYR A 152 0.52 10.38 -21.15
N ILE A 153 1.10 10.99 -20.13
CA ILE A 153 0.46 11.20 -18.82
C ILE A 153 0.86 12.56 -18.26
N VAL A 154 -0.11 13.29 -17.73
CA VAL A 154 0.11 14.55 -17.00
C VAL A 154 -0.45 14.39 -15.60
N PHE A 155 0.45 14.26 -14.64
CA PHE A 155 0.13 14.12 -13.22
C PHE A 155 0.38 15.42 -12.48
#